data_AF-A0A6G3X509-F1
#
_entry.id   AF-A0A6G3X509-F1
#
_cell.length_a   1.000
_cell.length_b   1.000
_cell.length_c   1.000
_cell.angle_alpha   90.00
_cell.angle_beta   90.00
_cell.angle_gamma   90.00
#
_symmetry.space_group_name_H-M   'P 1'
#
loop_
_entity.id
_entity.type
_entity.pdbx_description
1 polymer ?
#
loop_
_entity_poly.entity_id
_entity_poly.type
_entity_poly.pdbx_seq_one_letter_code
_entity_poly.pdbx_strand_id
1 'polypeptide(L)'
;LEVSVRRFDEPGLREVVRAHRGPVVLGPGPGDPGDLTDPKMRLLREITAELVRDHRHGLLGVCLGHELIAAELGLEIVRKAVPYQGAQTRIELFGRPETVGFYNSFTGRCDGPAAVELAAHGIEVSRDEESGELHALRGPGFASVQFHPESVLTVRGSAIVTELLAGLLVVPS
;
A
#
# COMPACT_ATOMS: atom_id res chain seq x y z
N LEU A 1 1.95 13.97 -17.89
CA LEU A 1 1.13 13.14 -16.99
C LEU A 1 -0.01 14.01 -16.50
N GLU A 2 -1.24 13.56 -16.71
CA GLU A 2 -2.42 14.18 -16.11
C GLU A 2 -2.73 13.42 -14.82
N VAL A 3 -2.96 14.15 -13.73
CA VAL A 3 -3.26 13.58 -12.41
C VAL A 3 -4.58 14.15 -11.93
N SER A 4 -5.53 13.28 -11.60
CA SER A 4 -6.77 13.66 -10.94
C SER A 4 -6.79 13.12 -9.52
N VAL A 5 -7.17 13.97 -8.56
CA VAL A 5 -7.38 13.56 -7.16
C VAL A 5 -8.88 13.44 -6.91
N ARG A 6 -9.29 12.34 -6.28
CA ARG A 6 -10.68 12.06 -5.89
C ARG A 6 -10.72 11.74 -4.40
N ARG A 7 -11.66 12.33 -3.67
CA ARG A 7 -11.93 11.97 -2.28
C ARG A 7 -12.79 10.72 -2.22
N PHE A 8 -12.67 9.98 -1.12
CA PHE A 8 -13.43 8.75 -0.88
C PHE A 8 -14.95 8.98 -0.85
N ASP A 9 -15.40 10.18 -0.50
CA ASP A 9 -16.81 10.57 -0.33
C ASP A 9 -17.38 11.30 -1.54
N GLU A 10 -16.64 11.39 -2.64
CA GLU A 10 -17.16 11.94 -3.89
C GLU A 10 -18.25 11.02 -4.48
N PRO A 11 -19.44 11.57 -4.80
CA PRO A 11 -20.48 10.81 -5.49
C PRO A 11 -19.96 10.23 -6.81
N GLY A 12 -20.25 8.95 -7.05
CA GLY A 12 -19.83 8.28 -8.28
C GLY A 12 -18.37 7.81 -8.30
N LEU A 13 -17.66 7.83 -7.15
CA LEU A 13 -16.25 7.43 -7.08
C LEU A 13 -16.01 6.04 -7.66
N ARG A 14 -16.89 5.07 -7.39
CA ARG A 14 -16.73 3.69 -7.88
C ARG A 14 -16.76 3.63 -9.40
N GLU A 15 -17.67 4.36 -10.02
CA GLU A 15 -17.81 4.45 -11.48
C GLU A 15 -16.58 5.09 -12.09
N VAL A 16 -16.05 6.15 -11.46
CA VAL A 16 -14.80 6.80 -11.88
C VAL A 16 -13.62 5.83 -11.80
N VAL A 17 -13.48 5.09 -10.70
CA VAL A 17 -12.42 4.10 -10.50
C VAL A 17 -12.51 3.00 -11.56
N ARG A 18 -13.70 2.45 -11.82
CA ARG A 18 -13.96 1.42 -12.84
C ARG A 18 -13.61 1.86 -14.26
N ALA A 19 -13.87 3.12 -14.58
CA ALA A 19 -13.64 3.67 -15.90
C ALA A 19 -12.18 4.09 -16.13
N HIS A 20 -11.36 4.18 -15.07
CA HIS A 20 -10.02 4.74 -15.15
C HIS A 20 -9.06 3.82 -15.91
N ARG A 21 -8.39 4.36 -16.93
CA ARG A 21 -7.42 3.65 -17.78
C ARG A 21 -6.00 4.15 -17.54
N GLY A 22 -5.53 3.97 -16.31
CA GLY A 22 -4.17 4.32 -15.89
C GLY A 22 -3.89 3.83 -14.47
N PRO A 23 -2.68 4.07 -13.95
CA PRO A 23 -2.36 3.71 -12.58
C PRO A 23 -3.31 4.37 -11.59
N VAL A 24 -3.73 3.62 -10.58
CA VAL A 24 -4.49 4.12 -9.43
C VAL A 24 -3.56 4.18 -8.23
N VAL A 25 -3.61 5.30 -7.51
CA VAL A 25 -2.91 5.45 -6.22
C VAL A 25 -3.95 5.50 -5.11
N LEU A 26 -3.98 4.47 -4.27
CA LEU A 26 -4.69 4.51 -3.00
C LEU A 26 -3.84 5.28 -2.00
N GLY A 27 -4.21 6.54 -1.79
CA GLY A 27 -3.46 7.47 -0.97
C GLY A 27 -3.55 7.19 0.55
N PRO A 28 -2.77 7.94 1.33
CA PRO A 28 -2.81 7.86 2.79
C PRO A 28 -4.11 8.43 3.37
N GLY A 29 -4.40 8.12 4.63
CA GLY A 29 -5.50 8.73 5.35
C GLY A 29 -5.67 8.18 6.76
N PRO A 30 -6.50 8.82 7.59
CA PRO A 30 -6.83 8.31 8.92
C PRO A 30 -7.84 7.16 8.80
N GLY A 31 -7.80 6.25 9.77
CA GLY A 31 -8.77 5.17 9.91
C GLY A 31 -8.13 3.92 10.50
N ASP A 32 -8.96 3.01 10.96
CA ASP A 32 -8.58 1.64 11.27
C ASP A 32 -9.08 0.75 10.12
N PRO A 33 -8.19 0.19 9.27
CA PRO A 33 -8.57 -0.71 8.18
C PRO A 33 -9.41 -1.92 8.62
N GLY A 34 -9.34 -2.29 9.92
CA GLY A 34 -10.12 -3.35 10.53
C GLY A 34 -11.53 -2.93 11.00
N ASP A 35 -11.85 -1.65 11.06
CA ASP A 35 -13.17 -1.17 11.51
C ASP A 35 -14.23 -1.30 10.39
N LEU A 36 -14.94 -2.42 10.40
CA LEU A 36 -16.03 -2.69 9.45
C LEU A 36 -17.32 -1.90 9.74
N THR A 37 -17.38 -1.16 10.84
CA THR A 37 -18.52 -0.31 11.19
C THR A 37 -18.40 1.07 10.55
N ASP A 38 -17.18 1.54 10.28
CA ASP A 38 -16.93 2.78 9.55
C ASP A 38 -17.32 2.66 8.07
N PRO A 39 -18.31 3.43 7.57
CA PRO A 39 -18.70 3.44 6.17
C PRO A 39 -17.54 3.77 5.20
N LYS A 40 -16.59 4.61 5.62
CA LYS A 40 -15.39 4.95 4.84
C LYS A 40 -14.52 3.70 4.65
N MET A 41 -14.24 2.97 5.74
CA MET A 41 -13.40 1.77 5.68
C MET A 41 -14.04 0.69 4.83
N ARG A 42 -15.35 0.45 4.97
CA ARG A 42 -16.06 -0.49 4.09
C ARG A 42 -15.92 -0.13 2.61
N LEU A 43 -16.20 1.11 2.24
CA LEU A 43 -16.09 1.57 0.85
C LEU A 43 -14.65 1.40 0.32
N LEU A 44 -13.66 1.82 1.10
CA LEU A 44 -12.26 1.73 0.69
C LEU A 44 -11.79 0.27 0.56
N ARG A 45 -12.22 -0.63 1.45
CA ARG A 45 -11.95 -2.07 1.32
C ARG A 45 -12.57 -2.65 0.06
N GLU A 46 -13.82 -2.33 -0.22
CA GLU A 46 -14.51 -2.79 -1.43
C GLU A 46 -13.82 -2.29 -2.72
N ILE A 47 -13.42 -1.02 -2.76
CA ILE A 47 -12.65 -0.45 -3.87
C ILE A 47 -11.29 -1.13 -3.98
N THR A 48 -10.60 -1.37 -2.86
CA THR A 48 -9.29 -2.03 -2.86
C THR A 48 -9.39 -3.45 -3.40
N ALA A 49 -10.37 -4.24 -2.94
CA ALA A 49 -10.61 -5.59 -3.42
C ALA A 49 -10.91 -5.64 -4.92
N GLU A 50 -11.69 -4.68 -5.42
CA GLU A 50 -11.98 -4.52 -6.85
C GLU A 50 -10.70 -4.18 -7.64
N LEU A 51 -9.89 -3.24 -7.15
CA LEU A 51 -8.65 -2.83 -7.82
C LEU A 51 -7.61 -3.95 -7.86
N VAL A 52 -7.40 -4.66 -6.74
CA VAL A 52 -6.45 -5.78 -6.66
C VAL A 52 -6.86 -6.90 -7.63
N ARG A 53 -8.15 -7.19 -7.77
CA ARG A 53 -8.66 -8.27 -8.61
C ARG A 53 -8.73 -7.89 -10.10
N ASP A 54 -9.24 -6.70 -10.40
CA ASP A 54 -9.77 -6.37 -11.73
C ASP A 54 -9.02 -5.24 -12.44
N HIS A 55 -8.23 -4.43 -11.72
CA HIS A 55 -7.53 -3.31 -12.35
C HIS A 55 -6.28 -3.75 -13.09
N ARG A 56 -6.21 -3.46 -14.39
CA ARG A 56 -5.11 -3.90 -15.27
C ARG A 56 -4.04 -2.85 -15.50
N HIS A 57 -4.24 -1.64 -14.99
CA HIS A 57 -3.36 -0.50 -15.26
C HIS A 57 -2.41 -0.15 -14.10
N GLY A 58 -2.32 -1.02 -13.09
CA GLY A 58 -1.44 -0.86 -11.94
C GLY A 58 -2.10 -0.17 -10.76
N LEU A 59 -1.84 -0.70 -9.57
CA LEU A 59 -2.29 -0.17 -8.29
C LEU A 59 -1.07 0.15 -7.40
N LEU A 60 -1.02 1.37 -6.84
CA LEU A 60 -0.06 1.74 -5.82
C LEU A 60 -0.79 2.10 -4.51
N GLY A 61 -0.51 1.39 -3.42
CA GLY A 61 -1.01 1.74 -2.08
C GLY A 61 0.02 2.50 -1.24
N VAL A 62 -0.40 3.55 -0.55
CA VAL A 62 0.45 4.32 0.37
C VAL A 62 -0.20 4.42 1.75
N CYS A 63 0.53 4.06 2.80
CA CYS A 63 0.07 4.09 4.20
C CYS A 63 -1.27 3.35 4.37
N LEU A 64 -2.40 4.04 4.59
CA LEU A 64 -3.73 3.42 4.61
C LEU A 64 -4.01 2.56 3.36
N GLY A 65 -3.60 3.01 2.17
CA GLY A 65 -3.74 2.21 0.95
C GLY A 65 -2.91 0.92 0.97
N HIS A 66 -1.73 0.95 1.60
CA HIS A 66 -0.93 -0.26 1.82
C HIS A 66 -1.59 -1.20 2.81
N GLU A 67 -2.11 -0.68 3.92
CA GLU A 67 -2.80 -1.47 4.94
C GLU A 67 -4.06 -2.16 4.37
N LEU A 68 -4.83 -1.46 3.52
CA LEU A 68 -5.99 -2.03 2.85
C LEU A 68 -5.60 -3.17 1.89
N ILE A 69 -4.51 -3.01 1.13
CA ILE A 69 -4.00 -4.07 0.25
C ILE A 69 -3.50 -5.26 1.07
N ALA A 70 -2.75 -5.02 2.15
CA ALA A 70 -2.28 -6.07 3.05
C ALA A 70 -3.47 -6.86 3.64
N ALA A 71 -4.53 -6.15 4.08
CA ALA A 71 -5.73 -6.79 4.60
C ALA A 71 -6.51 -7.59 3.54
N GLU A 72 -6.54 -7.14 2.27
CA GLU A 72 -7.14 -7.91 1.16
C GLU A 72 -6.35 -9.18 0.85
N LEU A 73 -5.02 -9.16 1.05
CA LEU A 73 -4.15 -10.33 0.94
C LEU A 73 -4.20 -11.26 2.17
N GLY A 74 -5.09 -10.98 3.13
CA GLY A 74 -5.29 -11.80 4.33
C GLY A 74 -4.26 -11.57 5.44
N LEU A 75 -3.43 -10.52 5.33
CA LEU A 75 -2.48 -10.16 6.39
C LEU A 75 -3.21 -9.45 7.55
N GLU A 76 -2.73 -9.70 8.76
CA GLU A 76 -3.24 -9.06 9.96
C GLU A 76 -2.84 -7.58 9.99
N ILE A 77 -3.81 -6.69 10.26
CA ILE A 77 -3.55 -5.29 10.56
C ILE A 77 -3.54 -5.12 12.07
N VAL A 78 -2.41 -4.67 12.60
CA VAL A 78 -2.20 -4.50 14.04
C VAL A 78 -1.98 -3.05 14.38
N ARG A 79 -2.44 -2.65 15.57
CA ARG A 79 -2.09 -1.35 16.14
C ARG A 79 -0.67 -1.40 16.68
N LYS A 80 0.16 -0.43 16.32
CA LYS A 80 1.54 -0.33 16.82
C LYS A 80 1.52 -0.05 18.33
N ALA A 81 2.43 -0.70 19.06
CA ALA A 81 2.67 -0.39 20.47
C ALA A 81 3.15 1.06 20.65
N VAL A 82 4.02 1.51 19.74
CA VAL A 82 4.48 2.90 19.64
C VAL A 82 4.15 3.41 18.24
N PRO A 83 3.15 4.30 18.10
CA PRO A 83 2.83 4.93 16.82
C PRO A 83 4.02 5.72 16.28
N TYR A 84 4.22 5.66 14.97
CA TYR A 84 5.20 6.51 14.31
C TYR A 84 4.50 7.78 13.85
N GLN A 85 4.87 8.91 14.46
CA GLN A 85 4.33 10.23 14.15
C GLN A 85 5.48 11.13 13.70
N GLY A 86 5.90 10.97 12.43
CA GLY A 86 7.06 11.67 11.89
C GLY A 86 8.40 11.02 12.25
N ALA A 87 8.46 9.69 12.17
CA ALA A 87 9.71 8.95 12.36
C ALA A 87 10.46 8.80 11.03
N GLN A 88 11.76 9.06 11.03
CA GLN A 88 12.64 8.71 9.91
C GLN A 88 13.38 7.41 10.27
N THR A 89 13.25 6.40 9.42
CA THR A 89 13.79 5.06 9.69
C THR A 89 14.56 4.56 8.47
N ARG A 90 15.63 3.81 8.71
CA ARG A 90 16.32 3.04 7.67
C ARG A 90 15.72 1.64 7.59
N ILE A 91 15.28 1.24 6.41
CA ILE A 91 14.64 -0.06 6.16
C ILE A 91 15.32 -0.77 5.00
N GLU A 92 15.15 -2.09 4.90
CA GLU A 92 15.46 -2.86 3.70
C GLU A 92 14.22 -2.97 2.81
N LEU A 93 14.21 -2.21 1.71
CA LEU A 93 13.14 -2.19 0.72
C LEU A 93 13.53 -3.08 -0.46
N PHE A 94 13.00 -4.31 -0.51
CA PHE A 94 13.26 -5.29 -1.57
C PHE A 94 14.77 -5.51 -1.83
N GLY A 95 15.51 -5.70 -0.72
CA GLY A 95 16.97 -5.93 -0.74
C GLY A 95 17.82 -4.68 -0.94
N ARG A 96 17.23 -3.48 -0.86
CA ARG A 96 17.96 -2.21 -0.92
C ARG A 96 17.70 -1.36 0.33
N PRO A 97 18.75 -0.84 1.00
CA PRO A 97 18.58 0.07 2.11
C PRO A 97 17.99 1.40 1.63
N GLU A 98 16.91 1.85 2.28
CA GLU A 98 16.27 3.15 2.05
C GLU A 98 16.05 3.89 3.37
N THR A 99 16.02 5.22 3.31
CA THR A 99 15.67 6.09 4.45
C THR A 99 14.34 6.76 4.17
N VAL A 100 13.33 6.43 4.98
CA VAL A 100 11.92 6.73 4.72
C VAL A 100 11.21 7.32 5.95
N GLY A 101 10.14 8.09 5.69
CA GLY A 101 9.31 8.72 6.72
C GLY A 101 8.01 7.96 7.02
N PHE A 102 7.74 7.70 8.29
CA PHE A 102 6.54 7.00 8.76
C PHE A 102 5.59 7.92 9.55
N TYR A 103 4.29 7.78 9.27
CA TYR A 103 3.17 8.50 9.91
C TYR A 103 1.97 7.57 10.11
N ASN A 104 2.14 6.49 10.87
CA ASN A 104 1.15 5.44 11.01
C ASN A 104 0.98 4.96 12.45
N SER A 105 -0.27 4.63 12.79
CA SER A 105 -0.67 4.03 14.06
C SER A 105 -1.00 2.54 13.93
N PHE A 106 -1.30 2.11 12.70
CA PHE A 106 -1.52 0.72 12.33
C PHE A 106 -0.44 0.28 11.35
N THR A 107 -0.23 -1.01 11.24
CA THR A 107 0.67 -1.61 10.25
C THR A 107 0.22 -3.02 9.94
N GLY A 108 0.51 -3.49 8.73
CA GLY A 108 0.37 -4.91 8.45
C GLY A 108 1.47 -5.71 9.14
N ARG A 109 1.15 -6.93 9.55
CA ARG A 109 2.13 -7.88 10.07
C ARG A 109 2.21 -9.09 9.16
N CYS A 110 3.44 -9.50 8.86
CA CYS A 110 3.71 -10.69 8.08
C CYS A 110 4.75 -11.54 8.81
N ASP A 111 4.39 -12.75 9.17
CA ASP A 111 5.31 -13.74 9.71
C ASP A 111 5.97 -14.55 8.59
N GLY A 112 6.85 -15.49 8.98
CA GLY A 112 7.57 -16.34 8.03
C GLY A 112 6.64 -17.19 7.15
N PRO A 113 5.68 -17.95 7.73
CA PRO A 113 4.72 -18.72 6.96
C PRO A 113 3.90 -17.88 5.97
N ALA A 114 3.36 -16.73 6.39
CA ALA A 114 2.62 -15.84 5.51
C ALA A 114 3.50 -15.30 4.37
N ALA A 115 4.76 -14.96 4.66
CA ALA A 115 5.70 -14.50 3.63
C ALA A 115 5.99 -15.59 2.59
N VAL A 116 6.12 -16.85 3.02
CA VAL A 116 6.33 -17.99 2.11
C VAL A 116 5.10 -18.23 1.23
N GLU A 117 3.90 -18.18 1.80
CA GLU A 117 2.65 -18.32 1.04
C GLU A 117 2.51 -17.21 0.00
N LEU A 118 2.71 -15.94 0.40
CA LEU A 118 2.68 -14.80 -0.52
C LEU A 118 3.71 -14.95 -1.65
N ALA A 119 4.93 -15.40 -1.33
CA ALA A 119 5.95 -15.63 -2.34
C ALA A 119 5.55 -16.73 -3.34
N ALA A 120 4.85 -17.78 -2.90
CA ALA A 120 4.32 -18.82 -3.80
C ALA A 120 3.30 -18.27 -4.81
N HIS A 121 2.62 -17.16 -4.48
CA HIS A 121 1.72 -16.42 -5.37
C HIS A 121 2.41 -15.26 -6.11
N GLY A 122 3.74 -15.19 -6.09
CA GLY A 122 4.51 -14.14 -6.77
C GLY A 122 4.43 -12.77 -6.10
N ILE A 123 4.11 -12.72 -4.80
CA ILE A 123 4.06 -11.50 -4.02
C ILE A 123 5.33 -11.41 -3.17
N GLU A 124 6.12 -10.37 -3.41
CA GLU A 124 7.32 -10.07 -2.65
C GLU A 124 6.98 -9.14 -1.47
N VAL A 125 7.56 -9.46 -0.32
CA VAL A 125 7.31 -8.78 0.96
C VAL A 125 8.59 -8.11 1.43
N SER A 126 8.51 -6.83 1.79
CA SER A 126 9.52 -6.12 2.57
C SER A 126 8.95 -5.87 3.96
N ARG A 127 9.64 -6.37 4.99
CA ARG A 127 9.23 -6.29 6.39
C ARG A 127 10.43 -6.13 7.30
N ASP A 128 10.18 -5.66 8.51
CA ASP A 128 11.14 -5.73 9.60
C ASP A 128 11.31 -7.19 10.06
N GLU A 129 12.55 -7.65 10.19
CA GLU A 129 12.83 -9.07 10.50
C GLU A 129 12.46 -9.45 11.93
N GLU A 130 12.59 -8.51 12.87
CA GLU A 130 12.37 -8.76 14.30
C GLU A 130 10.88 -8.68 14.66
N SER A 131 10.22 -7.58 14.28
CA SER A 131 8.81 -7.33 14.61
C SER A 131 7.83 -7.99 13.62
N GLY A 132 8.26 -8.21 12.38
CA GLY A 132 7.40 -8.65 11.27
C GLY A 132 6.49 -7.54 10.73
N GLU A 133 6.73 -6.27 11.10
CA GLU A 133 5.98 -5.14 10.54
C GLU A 133 6.26 -4.98 9.05
N LEU A 134 5.20 -4.84 8.26
CA LEU A 134 5.30 -4.63 6.82
C LEU A 134 5.80 -3.21 6.51
N HIS A 135 6.76 -3.15 5.60
CA HIS A 135 7.21 -1.89 5.01
C HIS A 135 6.66 -1.72 3.60
N ALA A 136 6.60 -2.80 2.81
CA ALA A 136 6.11 -2.77 1.44
C ALA A 136 5.68 -4.16 0.95
N LEU A 137 4.83 -4.16 -0.09
CA LEU A 137 4.44 -5.33 -0.85
C LEU A 137 4.56 -5.02 -2.34
N ARG A 138 4.92 -6.00 -3.17
CA ARG A 138 4.77 -5.90 -4.62
C ARG A 138 4.42 -7.25 -5.22
N GLY A 139 3.52 -7.26 -6.20
CA GLY A 139 3.09 -8.46 -6.89
C GLY A 139 2.53 -8.13 -8.27
N PRO A 140 1.90 -9.09 -8.95
CA PRO A 140 1.29 -8.85 -10.25
C PRO A 140 0.25 -7.73 -10.18
N GLY A 141 0.48 -6.63 -10.90
CA GLY A 141 -0.48 -5.53 -11.02
C GLY A 141 -0.58 -4.58 -9.81
N PHE A 142 0.14 -4.82 -8.71
CA PHE A 142 0.15 -3.89 -7.57
C PHE A 142 1.50 -3.76 -6.87
N ALA A 143 1.70 -2.62 -6.23
CA ALA A 143 2.76 -2.35 -5.28
C ALA A 143 2.20 -1.51 -4.13
N SER A 144 2.81 -1.54 -2.95
CA SER A 144 2.38 -0.70 -1.84
C SER A 144 3.49 -0.47 -0.82
N VAL A 145 3.42 0.66 -0.11
CA VAL A 145 4.39 1.08 0.91
C VAL A 145 3.68 1.63 2.15
N GLN A 146 4.15 1.24 3.33
CA GLN A 146 3.61 1.73 4.61
C GLN A 146 4.09 3.15 4.94
N PHE A 147 5.30 3.50 4.50
CA PHE A 147 5.87 4.83 4.66
C PHE A 147 5.30 5.84 3.64
N HIS A 148 5.62 7.11 3.85
CA HIS A 148 5.18 8.23 3.03
C HIS A 148 6.30 8.67 2.08
N PRO A 149 6.31 8.24 0.80
CA PRO A 149 7.32 8.67 -0.15
C PRO A 149 7.28 10.18 -0.42
N GLU A 150 6.14 10.84 -0.21
CA GLU A 150 5.99 12.28 -0.36
C GLU A 150 6.54 13.09 0.83
N SER A 151 6.86 12.43 1.95
CA SER A 151 7.38 13.12 3.14
C SER A 151 8.79 13.64 2.92
N VAL A 152 9.08 14.81 3.49
CA VAL A 152 10.45 15.38 3.60
C VAL A 152 11.42 14.48 4.37
N LEU A 153 10.90 13.53 5.15
CA LEU A 153 11.70 12.53 5.86
C LEU A 153 12.15 11.39 4.94
N THR A 154 11.61 11.28 3.72
CA THR A 154 12.00 10.25 2.75
C THR A 154 13.02 10.82 1.76
N VAL A 155 14.23 10.24 1.74
CA VAL A 155 15.35 10.78 0.95
C VAL A 155 15.14 10.62 -0.57
N ARG A 156 14.58 9.49 -0.99
CA ARG A 156 14.44 9.11 -2.42
C ARG A 156 12.98 8.94 -2.86
N GLY A 157 12.07 9.65 -2.23
CA GLY A 157 10.62 9.46 -2.38
C GLY A 157 10.11 9.35 -3.82
N SER A 158 10.44 10.34 -4.66
CA SER A 158 10.03 10.36 -6.07
C SER A 158 10.64 9.23 -6.90
N ALA A 159 11.90 8.86 -6.63
CA ALA A 159 12.57 7.76 -7.30
C ALA A 159 11.93 6.42 -6.92
N ILE A 160 11.63 6.21 -5.63
CA ILE A 160 10.93 5.01 -5.16
C ILE A 160 9.57 4.88 -5.84
N VAL A 161 8.75 5.94 -5.87
CA VAL A 161 7.44 5.90 -6.54
C VAL A 161 7.59 5.61 -8.03
N THR A 162 8.58 6.20 -8.70
CA THR A 162 8.84 5.96 -10.12
C THR A 162 9.20 4.50 -10.38
N GLU A 163 10.08 3.91 -9.57
CA GLU A 163 10.49 2.51 -9.68
C GLU A 163 9.32 1.56 -9.44
N LEU A 164 8.49 1.81 -8.42
CA LEU A 164 7.30 1.02 -8.13
C LEU A 164 6.30 1.08 -9.28
N LEU A 165 5.95 2.28 -9.78
CA LEU A 165 5.02 2.45 -10.90
C LEU A 165 5.55 1.86 -12.20
N ALA A 166 6.86 2.00 -12.47
CA ALA A 166 7.49 1.39 -13.65
C ALA A 166 7.34 -0.14 -13.61
N GLY A 167 7.52 -0.77 -12.44
CA GLY A 167 7.32 -2.21 -12.27
C GLY A 167 5.90 -2.68 -12.60
N LEU A 168 4.88 -1.84 -12.37
CA LEU A 168 3.47 -2.18 -12.63
C LEU A 168 3.11 -2.17 -14.12
N LEU A 169 3.79 -1.36 -14.92
CA LEU A 169 3.49 -1.17 -16.34
C LEU A 169 4.19 -2.18 -17.25
N VAL A 170 5.05 -3.04 -16.70
CA VAL A 170 5.87 -4.01 -17.45
C VAL A 170 5.24 -5.40 -17.52
N VAL A 171 4.10 -5.64 -16.88
CA VAL A 171 3.40 -6.93 -16.97
C VAL A 171 2.77 -7.07 -18.37
N PRO A 172 3.23 -8.01 -19.22
CA PRO A 172 2.68 -8.17 -20.56
C PRO A 172 1.21 -8.58 -20.49
N SER A 173 0.41 -8.03 -21.40
CA SER A 173 -0.97 -8.45 -21.66
C SER A 173 -1.05 -9.88 -22.16
#